data_AF-A0A929HFU0-F1
#
_entry.id   AF-A0A929HFU0-F1
#
_cell.length_a   1.000
_cell.length_b   1.000
_cell.length_c   1.000
_cell.angle_alpha   90.00
_cell.angle_beta   90.00
_cell.angle_gamma   90.00
#
_symmetry.space_group_name_H-M   'P 1'
#
loop_
_entity.id
_entity.type
_entity.pdbx_description
1 polymer ?
#
loop_
_entity_poly.entity_id
_entity_poly.type
_entity_poly.pdbx_seq_one_letter_code
_entity_poly.pdbx_strand_id
1 'polypeptide(L)'
;MNSLKQEIIGHYEKEILELVFAIAQKVVHHQIRSDDKAIEGTVLRALKLAAEKSEIVLRVNPEDFDYVEKLRPEFFAAVKELKALTVTSDPSITRGGCLLEGPYGDVDGRVETQLEKIHQCLEGIFAEKNDD
;
A
#
# COMPACT_ATOMS: atom_id res chain seq x y z
N MET A 1 -32.78 9.66 -26.52
CA MET A 1 -31.97 8.42 -26.46
C MET A 1 -30.60 8.64 -25.81
N ASN A 2 -29.86 9.70 -26.10
CA ASN A 2 -28.60 10.01 -25.39
C ASN A 2 -28.80 10.40 -23.90
N SER A 3 -29.88 11.10 -23.57
CA SER A 3 -30.17 11.53 -22.19
C SER A 3 -30.38 10.35 -21.23
N LEU A 4 -31.18 9.35 -21.63
CA LEU A 4 -31.45 8.16 -20.80
C LEU A 4 -30.18 7.33 -20.55
N LYS A 5 -29.27 7.27 -21.53
CA LYS A 5 -27.96 6.61 -21.35
C LYS A 5 -27.09 7.36 -20.34
N GLN A 6 -27.06 8.68 -20.40
CA GLN A 6 -26.30 9.50 -19.45
C GLN A 6 -26.87 9.41 -18.03
N GLU A 7 -28.20 9.41 -17.89
CA GLU A 7 -28.88 9.28 -16.60
C GLU A 7 -28.61 7.92 -15.94
N ILE A 8 -28.66 6.83 -16.72
CA ILE A 8 -28.30 5.50 -16.25
C ILE A 8 -26.82 5.47 -15.84
N ILE A 9 -25.91 5.99 -16.66
CA ILE A 9 -24.48 5.96 -16.33
C ILE A 9 -24.18 6.76 -15.05
N GLY A 10 -24.74 7.96 -14.90
CA GLY A 10 -24.55 8.77 -13.69
C GLY A 10 -25.15 8.10 -12.43
N HIS A 11 -26.30 7.43 -12.57
CA HIS A 11 -26.94 6.74 -11.45
C HIS A 11 -26.13 5.53 -10.96
N TYR A 12 -25.46 4.81 -11.87
CA TYR A 12 -24.68 3.62 -11.53
C TYR A 12 -23.17 3.87 -11.37
N GLU A 13 -22.69 5.11 -11.55
CA GLU A 13 -21.25 5.42 -11.57
C GLU A 13 -20.56 5.00 -10.26
N LYS A 14 -21.17 5.33 -9.12
CA LYS A 14 -20.66 4.92 -7.80
C LYS A 14 -20.65 3.40 -7.65
N GLU A 15 -21.71 2.73 -8.04
CA GLU A 15 -21.84 1.27 -7.89
C GLU A 15 -20.85 0.53 -8.80
N ILE A 16 -20.60 1.06 -10.00
CA ILE A 16 -19.58 0.56 -10.92
C ILE A 16 -18.18 0.79 -10.32
N LEU A 17 -17.91 1.97 -9.77
CA LEU A 17 -16.63 2.27 -9.13
C LEU A 17 -16.35 1.32 -7.97
N GLU A 18 -17.32 1.12 -7.08
CA GLU A 18 -17.23 0.18 -5.95
C GLU A 18 -16.95 -1.25 -6.43
N LEU A 19 -17.66 -1.70 -7.49
CA LEU A 19 -17.45 -3.02 -8.05
C LEU A 19 -16.04 -3.18 -8.63
N VAL A 20 -15.58 -2.20 -9.41
CA VAL A 20 -14.23 -2.21 -10.00
C VAL A 20 -13.18 -2.21 -8.91
N PHE A 21 -13.37 -1.41 -7.87
CA PHE A 21 -12.44 -1.34 -6.74
C PHE A 21 -12.39 -2.67 -5.96
N ALA A 22 -13.54 -3.29 -5.70
CA ALA A 22 -13.61 -4.61 -5.06
C ALA A 22 -12.90 -5.71 -5.89
N ILE A 23 -13.04 -5.67 -7.22
CA ILE A 23 -12.32 -6.58 -8.13
C ILE A 23 -10.81 -6.34 -8.03
N ALA A 24 -10.37 -5.08 -8.12
CA ALA A 24 -8.96 -4.71 -8.04
C ALA A 24 -8.33 -5.13 -6.70
N GLN A 25 -8.99 -4.86 -5.58
CA GLN A 25 -8.56 -5.32 -4.25
C GLN A 25 -8.38 -6.84 -4.21
N LYS A 26 -9.34 -7.60 -4.76
CA LYS A 26 -9.26 -9.07 -4.76
C LYS A 26 -8.07 -9.57 -5.56
N VAL A 27 -7.79 -8.98 -6.72
CA VAL A 27 -6.64 -9.34 -7.57
C VAL A 27 -5.32 -8.99 -6.87
N VAL A 28 -5.22 -7.79 -6.30
CA VAL A 28 -4.02 -7.32 -5.58
C VAL A 28 -3.70 -8.24 -4.40
N HIS A 29 -4.68 -8.54 -3.56
CA HIS A 29 -4.47 -9.46 -2.42
C HIS A 29 -4.06 -10.86 -2.87
N HIS A 30 -4.63 -11.35 -3.98
CA HIS A 30 -4.24 -12.65 -4.53
C HIS A 30 -2.78 -12.66 -5.02
N GLN A 31 -2.38 -11.61 -5.73
CA GLN A 31 -1.01 -11.48 -6.25
C GLN A 31 0.01 -11.40 -5.12
N ILE A 32 -0.27 -10.59 -4.10
CA ILE A 32 0.62 -10.42 -2.95
C ILE A 32 0.81 -11.73 -2.18
N ARG A 33 -0.23 -12.54 -2.04
CA ARG A 33 -0.12 -13.87 -1.41
C ARG A 33 0.69 -14.87 -2.24
N SER A 34 0.81 -14.64 -3.55
CA SER A 34 1.43 -15.58 -4.48
C SER A 34 2.87 -15.19 -4.85
N ASP A 35 3.30 -13.97 -4.53
CA ASP A 35 4.61 -13.42 -4.89
C ASP A 35 5.27 -12.73 -3.69
N ASP A 36 6.23 -13.42 -3.08
CA ASP A 36 7.01 -12.91 -1.95
C ASP A 36 7.78 -11.63 -2.30
N LYS A 37 8.03 -11.33 -3.59
CA LYS A 37 8.71 -10.09 -3.99
C LYS A 37 7.86 -8.84 -3.81
N ALA A 38 6.54 -8.99 -3.62
CA ALA A 38 5.66 -7.83 -3.45
C ALA A 38 6.04 -6.98 -2.22
N ILE A 39 6.47 -7.61 -1.13
CA ILE A 39 6.86 -6.92 0.11
C ILE A 39 8.13 -6.08 -0.07
N GLU A 40 9.09 -6.54 -0.88
CA GLU A 40 10.37 -5.84 -1.12
C GLU A 40 10.13 -4.42 -1.64
N GLY A 41 9.27 -4.29 -2.64
CA GLY A 41 8.92 -2.99 -3.21
C GLY A 41 8.24 -2.08 -2.18
N THR A 42 7.36 -2.63 -1.36
CA THR A 42 6.65 -1.89 -0.30
C THR A 42 7.62 -1.38 0.76
N VAL A 43 8.51 -2.25 1.27
CA VAL A 43 9.52 -1.90 2.27
C VAL A 43 10.49 -0.85 1.73
N LEU A 44 10.96 -1.01 0.50
CA LEU A 44 11.89 -0.05 -0.11
C LEU A 44 11.26 1.33 -0.28
N ARG A 45 9.97 1.40 -0.65
CA ARG A 45 9.23 2.68 -0.70
C ARG A 45 9.11 3.29 0.69
N ALA A 46 8.75 2.51 1.71
CA ALA A 46 8.62 3.00 3.08
C ALA A 46 9.95 3.56 3.63
N LEU A 47 11.05 2.83 3.45
CA LEU A 47 12.40 3.26 3.86
C LEU A 47 12.87 4.55 3.15
N LYS A 48 12.46 4.77 1.89
CA LYS A 48 12.78 5.99 1.15
C LYS A 48 11.97 7.21 1.61
N LEU A 49 10.75 6.99 2.09
CA LEU A 49 9.86 8.04 2.61
C LEU A 49 10.22 8.47 4.04
N ALA A 50 10.90 7.61 4.81
CA ALA A 50 11.40 7.96 6.12
C ALA A 50 12.42 9.12 6.01
N ALA A 51 12.03 10.30 6.49
CA ALA A 51 12.73 11.57 6.27
C ALA A 51 14.10 11.66 6.97
N GLU A 52 14.24 11.07 8.17
CA GLU A 52 15.49 11.04 8.92
C GLU A 52 15.85 9.60 9.29
N LYS A 53 16.72 9.02 8.48
CA LYS A 53 17.14 7.61 8.51
C LYS A 53 18.05 7.37 9.72
N SER A 54 17.42 6.81 10.75
CA SER A 54 17.95 6.59 12.09
C SER A 54 17.78 5.12 12.46
N GLU A 55 17.63 4.75 13.73
CA GLU A 55 17.25 3.39 14.11
C GLU A 55 15.78 3.18 13.76
N ILE A 56 15.51 2.22 12.87
CA ILE A 56 14.16 1.95 12.35
C ILE A 56 13.70 0.57 12.83
N VAL A 57 12.43 0.49 13.21
CA VAL A 57 11.73 -0.78 13.42
C VAL A 57 10.77 -1.01 12.26
N LEU A 58 10.94 -2.13 11.57
CA LEU A 58 10.09 -2.54 10.45
C LEU A 58 9.24 -3.72 10.88
N ARG A 59 7.94 -3.49 11.03
CA ARG A 59 6.93 -4.52 11.33
C ARG A 59 6.39 -5.06 10.03
N VAL A 60 6.39 -6.39 9.88
CA VAL A 60 5.88 -7.10 8.70
C VAL A 60 5.05 -8.30 9.12
N ASN A 61 4.28 -8.86 8.20
CA ASN A 61 3.58 -10.11 8.45
C ASN A 61 4.58 -11.24 8.81
N PRO A 62 4.25 -12.16 9.74
CA PRO A 62 5.12 -13.29 10.08
C PRO A 62 5.55 -14.16 8.89
N GLU A 63 4.69 -14.30 7.88
CA GLU A 63 4.99 -15.08 6.66
C GLU A 63 6.00 -14.38 5.74
N ASP A 64 6.13 -13.05 5.83
CA ASP A 64 7.09 -12.28 5.03
C ASP A 64 8.40 -12.04 5.77
N PHE A 65 8.45 -12.31 7.08
CA PHE A 65 9.58 -12.00 7.95
C PHE A 65 10.90 -12.59 7.41
N ASP A 66 10.93 -13.90 7.15
CA ASP A 66 12.15 -14.58 6.69
C ASP A 66 12.64 -14.06 5.33
N TYR A 67 11.72 -13.63 4.46
CA TYR A 67 12.07 -13.06 3.16
C TYR A 67 12.64 -11.65 3.32
N VAL A 68 11.98 -10.79 4.10
CA VAL A 68 12.43 -9.42 4.39
C VAL A 68 13.77 -9.41 5.11
N GLU A 69 13.99 -10.34 6.04
CA GLU A 69 15.24 -10.47 6.79
C GLU A 69 16.43 -10.76 5.85
N LYS A 70 16.22 -11.60 4.83
CA LYS A 70 17.23 -11.92 3.81
C LYS A 70 17.59 -10.72 2.93
N LEU A 71 16.63 -9.80 2.72
CA LEU A 71 16.81 -8.59 1.92
C LEU A 71 17.44 -7.41 2.68
N ARG A 72 17.77 -7.61 3.96
CA ARG A 72 18.37 -6.56 4.79
C ARG A 72 19.61 -5.94 4.15
N PRO A 73 20.61 -6.69 3.63
CA PRO A 73 21.78 -6.10 2.97
C PRO A 73 21.42 -5.19 1.80
N GLU A 74 20.43 -5.57 1.00
CA GLU A 74 19.93 -4.84 -0.16
C GLU A 74 19.27 -3.53 0.26
N PHE A 75 18.52 -3.51 1.37
CA PHE A 75 17.94 -2.29 1.92
C PHE A 75 19.01 -1.28 2.37
N PHE A 76 20.06 -1.73 3.06
CA PHE A 76 21.19 -0.87 3.43
C PHE A 76 21.95 -0.35 2.20
N ALA A 77 22.09 -1.17 1.16
CA ALA A 77 22.73 -0.75 -0.10
C ALA A 77 21.90 0.29 -0.85
N ALA A 78 20.57 0.15 -0.85
CA ALA A 78 19.65 1.05 -1.53
C ALA A 78 19.38 2.36 -0.78
N VAL A 79 19.55 2.36 0.55
CA VAL A 79 19.26 3.49 1.44
C VAL A 79 20.49 3.79 2.30
N LYS A 80 21.42 4.58 1.74
CA LYS A 80 22.76 4.83 2.32
C LYS A 80 22.75 5.43 3.73
N GLU A 81 21.71 6.15 4.09
CA GLU A 81 21.61 6.83 5.38
C GLU A 81 20.90 5.97 6.45
N LEU A 82 20.45 4.76 6.11
CA LEU A 82 19.89 3.79 7.06
C LEU A 82 20.97 3.36 8.06
N LYS A 83 20.80 3.70 9.34
CA LYS A 83 21.81 3.41 10.39
C LYS A 83 21.60 2.05 11.03
N ALA A 84 20.36 1.73 11.41
CA ALA A 84 19.99 0.44 11.95
C ALA A 84 18.57 0.07 11.50
N LEU A 85 18.33 -1.22 11.28
CA LEU A 85 17.05 -1.77 10.89
C LEU A 85 16.77 -3.01 11.72
N THR A 86 15.76 -2.93 12.58
CA THR A 86 15.22 -4.07 13.31
C THR A 86 13.95 -4.53 12.61
N VAL A 87 13.90 -5.78 12.18
CA VAL A 87 12.69 -6.36 11.58
C VAL A 87 11.95 -7.13 12.66
N THR A 88 10.64 -6.95 12.75
CA THR A 88 9.76 -7.66 13.70
C THR A 88 8.53 -8.19 12.99
N SER A 89 7.98 -9.28 13.53
CA SER A 89 6.76 -9.90 13.02
C SER A 89 5.52 -9.34 13.72
N ASP A 90 4.49 -9.02 12.97
CA ASP A 90 3.20 -8.52 13.44
C ASP A 90 2.04 -9.18 12.66
N PRO A 91 1.23 -10.04 13.31
CA PRO A 91 0.13 -10.74 12.64
C PRO A 91 -1.05 -9.83 12.26
N SER A 92 -1.10 -8.58 12.74
CA SER A 92 -2.11 -7.59 12.33
C SER A 92 -1.83 -6.98 10.95
N ILE A 93 -0.61 -7.16 10.42
CA ILE A 93 -0.21 -6.69 9.10
C ILE A 93 -0.50 -7.79 8.09
N THR A 94 -1.26 -7.49 7.04
CA THR A 94 -1.46 -8.40 5.91
C THR A 94 -0.15 -8.59 5.15
N ARG A 95 0.08 -9.78 4.59
CA ARG A 95 1.22 -10.06 3.71
C ARG A 95 1.39 -8.97 2.65
N GLY A 96 2.63 -8.67 2.27
CA GLY A 96 3.03 -7.62 1.32
C GLY A 96 2.96 -6.19 1.84
N GLY A 97 2.46 -5.99 3.08
CA GLY A 97 2.44 -4.72 3.78
C GLY A 97 3.54 -4.61 4.84
N CYS A 98 3.89 -3.38 5.21
CA CYS A 98 4.79 -3.11 6.32
C CYS A 98 4.37 -1.85 7.09
N LEU A 99 4.73 -1.79 8.36
CA LEU A 99 4.70 -0.55 9.15
C LEU A 99 6.13 -0.24 9.58
N LEU A 100 6.60 0.95 9.20
CA LEU A 100 7.92 1.44 9.58
C LEU A 100 7.73 2.42 10.73
N GLU A 101 8.35 2.13 11.87
CA GLU A 101 8.36 2.98 13.05
C GLU A 101 9.73 3.65 13.16
N GLY A 102 9.73 4.98 13.26
CA GLY A 102 10.94 5.79 13.35
C GLY A 102 10.79 6.92 14.37
N PRO A 103 11.90 7.51 14.83
CA PRO A 103 11.87 8.50 15.91
C PRO A 103 11.14 9.80 15.54
N TYR A 104 10.94 10.07 14.25
CA TYR A 104 10.27 11.28 13.73
C TYR A 104 8.88 11.00 13.18
N GLY A 105 8.39 9.76 13.35
CA GLY A 105 7.08 9.34 12.89
C GLY A 105 7.12 8.03 12.10
N ASP A 106 5.93 7.51 11.86
CA ASP A 106 5.74 6.21 11.25
C ASP A 106 5.39 6.36 9.77
N VAL A 107 5.86 5.40 8.96
CA VAL A 107 5.45 5.26 7.56
C VAL A 107 4.59 4.02 7.43
N ASP A 108 3.31 4.24 7.18
CA ASP A 108 2.33 3.17 6.95
C ASP A 108 2.37 2.69 5.49
N GLY A 109 3.02 1.55 5.29
CA GLY A 109 3.09 0.81 4.03
C GLY A 109 2.14 -0.37 3.97
N ARG A 110 1.10 -0.45 4.81
CA ARG A 110 0.10 -1.53 4.73
C ARG A 110 -0.64 -1.49 3.40
N VAL A 111 -1.05 -2.66 2.92
CA VAL A 111 -1.72 -2.81 1.62
C VAL A 111 -3.07 -2.10 1.64
N GLU A 112 -3.79 -2.24 2.76
CA GLU A 112 -5.09 -1.63 3.02
C GLU A 112 -5.01 -0.11 2.97
N THR A 113 -4.01 0.49 3.63
CA THR A 113 -3.78 1.94 3.61
C THR A 113 -3.47 2.45 2.21
N GLN A 114 -2.72 1.68 1.41
CA GLN A 114 -2.44 2.04 0.02
C GLN A 114 -3.69 1.97 -0.86
N LEU A 115 -4.50 0.91 -0.70
CA LEU A 115 -5.75 0.73 -1.43
C LEU A 115 -6.76 1.83 -1.09
N GLU A 116 -6.93 2.13 0.20
CA GLU A 116 -7.82 3.19 0.70
C GLU A 116 -7.46 4.55 0.09
N LYS A 117 -6.17 4.91 0.04
CA LYS A 117 -5.72 6.16 -0.59
C LYS A 117 -6.06 6.20 -2.09
N ILE A 118 -5.95 5.08 -2.79
CA ILE A 118 -6.32 4.99 -4.21
C ILE A 118 -7.83 5.19 -4.37
N HIS A 119 -8.64 4.55 -3.53
CA HIS A 119 -10.10 4.69 -3.54
C HIS A 119 -10.52 6.15 -3.33
N GLN A 120 -10.00 6.80 -2.29
CA GLN A 120 -10.29 8.21 -1.99
C GLN A 120 -9.88 9.16 -3.12
N CYS A 121 -8.73 8.92 -3.76
CA CYS A 121 -8.32 9.69 -4.93
C CYS A 121 -9.29 9.50 -6.11
N LEU A 122 -9.76 8.28 -6.35
CA LEU A 122 -10.73 8.01 -7.41
C LEU A 122 -12.06 8.69 -7.10
N GLU A 123 -12.60 8.53 -5.90
CA GLU A 123 -13.85 9.21 -5.48
C GLU A 123 -13.76 10.73 -5.65
N GLY A 124 -12.63 11.35 -5.29
CA GLY A 124 -12.41 12.79 -5.48
C GLY A 124 -12.50 13.22 -6.94
N ILE A 125 -11.91 12.46 -7.88
CA ILE A 125 -11.96 12.73 -9.32
C ILE A 125 -13.41 12.65 -9.85
N PHE A 126 -14.21 11.72 -9.33
CA PHE A 126 -15.62 11.58 -9.73
C PHE A 126 -16.54 12.63 -9.06
N ALA A 127 -16.17 13.14 -7.89
CA ALA A 127 -16.89 14.22 -7.22
C ALA A 127 -16.72 15.56 -7.97
N GLU A 128 -15.50 15.91 -8.38
CA GLU A 128 -15.20 17.16 -9.11
C GLU A 128 -15.92 17.25 -10.46
N LYS A 129 -16.21 16.11 -11.09
CA LYS A 129 -16.91 16.03 -12.39
C LYS A 129 -18.41 16.29 -12.33
N ASN A 130 -19.01 16.27 -11.13
CA ASN A 130 -20.43 16.49 -10.91
C ASN A 130 -20.77 17.95 -10.55
N ASP A 131 -19.75 18.79 -10.33
CA ASP A 131 -19.89 20.24 -10.05
C ASP A 131 -19.71 21.13 -11.30
N ASP A 132 -19.40 20.55 -12.47
CA ASP A 132 -19.36 21.19 -13.81
C ASP A 132 -20.55 20.77 -14.70
#